data_AF-D7T2S5-F1
#
_entry.id   AF-D7T2S5-F1
#
_cell.length_a   1.000
_cell.length_b   1.000
_cell.length_c   1.000
_cell.angle_alpha   90.00
_cell.angle_beta   90.00
_cell.angle_gamma   90.00
#
_symmetry.space_group_name_H-M   'P 1'
#
loop_
_entity.id
_entity.type
_entity.pdbx_description
1 polymer ?
#
loop_
_entity_poly.entity_id
_entity_poly.type
_entity_poly.pdbx_seq_one_letter_code
_entity_poly.pdbx_strand_id
1 'polypeptide(L)'
;MILCGSPHPFFDRKTSIVSNYISELDDCEKLFIPMHDECPGHWYLCVIDFKNSHIQILDSLRSKNRDKFRFQSVKTVVEFCQTFFKLYDIGKDVFQFSIDWAPSIPTQENGWDCGVHVIRHMQRFKNGDSMTSFDFCNSIQIRQEIVCDLVLHEGNREKQTIVAIVCTKTST
;
A
#
# COMPACT_ATOMS: atom_id res chain seq x y z
N MET A 1 -7.32 -45.02 -24.41
CA MET A 1 -8.09 -45.11 -23.16
C MET A 1 -7.53 -44.06 -22.22
N ILE A 2 -8.03 -42.83 -22.35
CA ILE A 2 -7.56 -41.68 -21.57
C ILE A 2 -8.58 -41.49 -20.45
N LEU A 3 -8.13 -41.72 -19.21
CA LEU A 3 -8.92 -41.42 -18.02
C LEU A 3 -8.92 -39.89 -17.84
N CYS A 4 -10.08 -39.27 -18.06
CA CYS A 4 -10.31 -37.88 -17.67
C CYS A 4 -10.10 -37.76 -16.15
N GLY A 5 -9.14 -36.91 -15.77
CA GLY A 5 -8.95 -36.48 -14.40
C GLY A 5 -10.19 -35.75 -13.88
N SER A 6 -10.49 -36.00 -12.61
CA SER A 6 -11.61 -35.46 -11.85
C SER A 6 -11.76 -33.94 -12.01
N PRO A 7 -12.98 -33.40 -12.05
CA PRO A 7 -13.18 -31.96 -12.07
C PRO A 7 -12.68 -31.39 -10.73
N HIS A 8 -11.73 -30.46 -10.81
CA HIS A 8 -11.42 -29.57 -9.70
C HIS A 8 -12.74 -28.95 -9.20
N PRO A 9 -12.98 -28.88 -7.88
CA PRO A 9 -14.22 -28.32 -7.37
C PRO A 9 -14.33 -26.86 -7.84
N PHE A 10 -15.37 -26.62 -8.64
CA PHE A 10 -15.80 -25.28 -9.03
C PHE A 10 -16.07 -24.48 -7.75
N PHE A 11 -15.18 -23.53 -7.45
CA PHE A 11 -15.30 -22.71 -6.25
C PHE A 11 -16.39 -21.67 -6.50
N ASP A 12 -17.54 -21.82 -5.85
CA ASP A 12 -18.65 -20.88 -5.96
C ASP A 12 -18.31 -19.59 -5.19
N ARG A 13 -18.07 -18.49 -5.92
CA ARG A 13 -17.78 -17.14 -5.41
C ARG A 13 -18.77 -16.65 -4.34
N LYS A 14 -19.97 -17.25 -4.22
CA LYS A 14 -21.09 -16.71 -3.44
C LYS A 14 -21.15 -17.06 -1.94
N THR A 15 -20.29 -17.92 -1.41
CA THR A 15 -20.49 -18.48 -0.04
C THR A 15 -19.45 -18.10 1.01
N SER A 16 -18.53 -17.19 0.73
CA SER A 16 -17.42 -16.83 1.63
C SER A 16 -17.43 -15.35 2.03
N ILE A 17 -17.02 -15.01 3.26
CA ILE A 17 -16.70 -13.63 3.70
C ILE A 17 -15.73 -12.93 2.71
N VAL A 18 -14.92 -13.73 2.01
CA VAL A 18 -13.95 -13.29 1.01
C VAL A 18 -14.64 -12.81 -0.29
N SER A 19 -15.90 -13.18 -0.53
CA SER A 19 -16.68 -12.85 -1.74
C SER A 19 -16.78 -11.36 -2.01
N ASN A 20 -17.17 -10.57 -1.00
CA ASN A 20 -17.37 -9.13 -1.16
C ASN A 20 -16.07 -8.41 -1.50
N TYR A 21 -14.96 -8.80 -0.87
CA TYR A 21 -13.65 -8.21 -1.14
C TYR A 21 -13.06 -8.68 -2.48
N ILE A 22 -13.33 -9.92 -2.90
CA ILE A 22 -12.89 -10.44 -4.19
C ILE A 22 -13.54 -9.69 -5.34
N SER A 23 -14.85 -9.40 -5.27
CA SER A 23 -15.52 -8.64 -6.34
C SER A 23 -14.96 -7.23 -6.52
N GLU A 24 -14.53 -6.58 -5.44
CA GLU A 24 -13.91 -5.25 -5.51
C GLU A 24 -12.54 -5.28 -6.19
N LEU A 25 -11.85 -6.43 -6.19
CA LEU A 25 -10.54 -6.57 -6.83
C LEU A 25 -10.62 -6.64 -8.36
N ASP A 26 -11.75 -7.07 -8.94
CA ASP A 26 -11.92 -7.09 -10.39
C ASP A 26 -11.85 -5.67 -10.99
N ASP A 27 -12.49 -4.70 -10.32
CA ASP A 27 -12.52 -3.29 -10.75
C ASP A 27 -11.35 -2.46 -10.18
N CYS A 28 -10.51 -3.05 -9.34
CA CYS A 28 -9.42 -2.36 -8.68
C CYS A 28 -8.37 -1.83 -9.68
N GLU A 29 -8.14 -0.51 -9.71
CA GLU A 29 -7.11 0.08 -10.58
C GLU A 29 -5.70 -0.08 -10.00
N LYS A 30 -5.57 -0.04 -8.67
CA LYS A 30 -4.27 -0.02 -7.98
C LYS A 30 -4.33 -0.72 -6.63
N LEU A 31 -3.29 -1.47 -6.31
CA LEU A 31 -3.09 -2.08 -5.01
C LEU A 31 -1.90 -1.43 -4.30
N PHE A 32 -2.16 -0.85 -3.13
CA PHE A 32 -1.15 -0.24 -2.26
C PHE A 32 -0.79 -1.20 -1.12
N ILE A 33 0.46 -1.63 -1.05
CA ILE A 33 0.92 -2.62 -0.06
C ILE A 33 2.07 -2.02 0.74
N PRO A 34 1.81 -1.57 1.98
CA PRO A 34 2.88 -1.23 2.91
C PRO A 34 3.75 -2.46 3.19
N MET A 35 5.04 -2.30 2.94
CA MET A 35 6.07 -3.32 3.12
C MET A 35 6.91 -2.97 4.34
N HIS A 36 7.28 -3.97 5.14
CA HIS A 36 8.14 -3.80 6.30
C HIS A 36 9.43 -4.60 6.16
N ASP A 37 10.56 -3.92 6.27
CA ASP A 37 11.90 -4.51 6.36
C ASP A 37 12.32 -4.53 7.83
N GLU A 38 12.20 -5.68 8.51
CA GLU A 38 12.45 -5.82 9.95
C GLU A 38 13.87 -5.43 10.39
N CYS A 39 14.85 -5.47 9.49
CA CYS A 39 16.22 -5.05 9.78
C CYS A 39 16.67 -4.06 8.69
N PRO A 40 16.55 -2.75 8.94
CA PRO A 40 16.65 -2.09 10.26
C PRO A 40 15.33 -1.75 10.97
N GLY A 41 14.17 -2.18 10.49
CA GLY A 41 12.86 -1.69 10.94
C GLY A 41 12.45 -0.48 10.11
N HIS A 42 12.08 -0.73 8.86
CA HIS A 42 11.81 0.31 7.87
C HIS A 42 10.56 0.02 7.05
N TRP A 43 9.68 1.02 6.94
CA TRP A 43 8.49 0.95 6.10
C TRP A 43 8.74 1.55 4.72
N TYR A 44 8.28 0.86 3.69
CA TYR A 44 8.29 1.32 2.30
C TYR A 44 6.99 0.84 1.63
N LEU A 45 6.73 1.25 0.41
CA LEU A 45 5.46 0.99 -0.26
C LEU A 45 5.68 0.28 -1.60
N CYS A 46 4.95 -0.80 -1.81
CA CYS A 46 4.74 -1.41 -3.12
C CYS A 46 3.41 -0.91 -3.69
N VAL A 47 3.42 -0.43 -4.92
CA VAL A 47 2.20 -0.07 -5.66
C VAL A 47 2.12 -0.93 -6.90
N ILE A 48 1.07 -1.74 -7.01
CA ILE A 48 0.74 -2.47 -8.24
C ILE A 48 -0.30 -1.63 -8.98
N ASP A 49 0.07 -1.08 -10.13
CA ASP A 49 -0.82 -0.32 -11.00
C ASP A 49 -1.31 -1.21 -12.13
N PHE A 50 -2.53 -1.75 -11.99
CA PHE A 50 -3.14 -2.62 -12.98
C PHE A 50 -3.51 -1.87 -14.26
N LYS A 51 -3.76 -0.56 -14.15
CA LYS A 51 -4.16 0.27 -15.28
C LYS A 51 -2.98 0.57 -16.21
N ASN A 52 -1.81 0.81 -15.63
CA ASN A 52 -0.58 1.12 -16.37
C ASN A 52 0.36 -0.09 -16.52
N SER A 53 -0.04 -1.26 -16.03
CA SER A 53 0.73 -2.50 -16.09
C SER A 53 2.14 -2.39 -15.49
N HIS A 54 2.24 -1.72 -14.35
CA HIS A 54 3.53 -1.36 -13.74
C HIS A 54 3.52 -1.55 -12.23
N ILE A 55 4.68 -1.85 -11.64
CA ILE A 55 4.86 -1.97 -10.20
C ILE A 55 5.95 -1.01 -9.75
N GLN A 56 5.65 -0.22 -8.72
CA GLN A 56 6.59 0.75 -8.16
C GLN A 56 6.92 0.47 -6.70
N ILE A 57 8.21 0.64 -6.38
CA ILE A 57 8.71 0.65 -5.02
C ILE A 57 9.01 2.10 -4.62
N LEU A 58 8.26 2.61 -3.64
CA LEU A 58 8.43 3.94 -3.06
C LEU A 58 9.10 3.79 -1.69
N ASP A 59 10.32 4.31 -1.58
CA ASP A 59 11.18 4.16 -0.41
C ASP A 59 11.85 5.48 -0.05
N SER A 60 11.30 6.16 0.97
CA SER A 60 11.78 7.46 1.45
C SER A 60 13.16 7.41 2.09
N LEU A 61 13.64 6.24 2.53
CA LEU A 61 14.97 6.03 3.10
C LEU A 61 15.67 4.87 2.40
N ARG A 62 15.71 4.96 1.07
CA ARG A 62 16.32 3.93 0.23
C ARG A 62 17.81 3.77 0.54
N SER A 63 18.23 2.52 0.72
CA SER A 63 19.63 2.16 0.91
C SER A 63 20.04 1.12 -0.12
N LYS A 64 21.06 1.43 -0.91
CA LYS A 64 21.59 0.53 -1.96
C LYS A 64 21.94 -0.87 -1.42
N ASN A 65 22.37 -0.96 -0.15
CA ASN A 65 22.71 -2.23 0.49
C ASN A 65 21.48 -3.10 0.79
N ARG A 66 20.28 -2.50 0.86
CA ARG A 66 19.00 -3.19 1.09
C ARG A 66 18.18 -3.38 -0.17
N ASP A 67 18.50 -2.69 -1.27
CA ASP A 67 17.75 -2.73 -2.54
C ASP A 67 17.45 -4.17 -2.99
N LYS A 68 18.46 -5.04 -3.05
CA LYS A 68 18.28 -6.44 -3.48
C LYS A 68 17.27 -7.19 -2.60
N PHE A 69 17.33 -6.98 -1.29
CA PHE A 69 16.43 -7.62 -0.33
C PHE A 69 15.00 -7.09 -0.43
N ARG A 70 14.82 -5.76 -0.47
CA ARG A 70 13.51 -5.12 -0.57
C ARG A 70 12.84 -5.44 -1.91
N PHE A 71 13.62 -5.41 -3.00
CA PHE A 71 13.15 -5.82 -4.32
C PHE A 71 12.67 -7.28 -4.33
N GLN A 72 13.45 -8.19 -3.73
CA GLN A 72 13.05 -9.60 -3.64
C GLN A 72 11.78 -9.77 -2.78
N SER A 73 11.63 -9.00 -1.70
CA SER A 73 10.44 -9.02 -0.85
C SER A 73 9.19 -8.57 -1.62
N VAL A 74 9.31 -7.50 -2.41
CA VAL A 74 8.24 -7.04 -3.32
C VAL A 74 7.92 -8.12 -4.34
N LYS A 75 8.93 -8.72 -4.98
CA LYS A 75 8.72 -9.80 -5.95
C LYS A 75 7.94 -10.98 -5.35
N THR A 76 8.28 -11.40 -4.14
CA THR A 76 7.54 -12.47 -3.43
C THR A 76 6.06 -12.11 -3.22
N VAL A 77 5.78 -10.88 -2.80
CA VAL A 77 4.38 -10.42 -2.63
C VAL A 77 3.64 -10.37 -3.97
N VAL A 78 4.29 -9.92 -5.04
CA VAL A 78 3.71 -9.86 -6.39
C VAL A 78 3.42 -11.27 -6.92
N GLU A 79 4.32 -12.23 -6.71
CA GLU A 79 4.11 -13.64 -7.07
C GLU A 79 2.95 -14.27 -6.27
N PHE A 80 2.83 -13.90 -4.99
CA PHE A 80 1.68 -14.28 -4.18
C PHE A 80 0.38 -13.70 -4.74
N CYS A 81 0.35 -12.40 -5.07
CA CYS A 81 -0.80 -11.75 -5.71
C CYS A 81 -1.17 -12.45 -7.03
N GLN A 82 -0.21 -12.76 -7.89
CA GLN A 82 -0.46 -13.50 -9.14
C GLN A 82 -1.12 -14.86 -8.89
N THR A 83 -0.61 -15.60 -7.89
CA THR A 83 -1.17 -16.90 -7.51
C THR A 83 -2.58 -16.75 -6.95
N PHE A 84 -2.79 -15.74 -6.11
CA PHE A 84 -4.09 -15.41 -5.52
C PHE A 84 -5.11 -15.05 -6.62
N PHE A 85 -4.75 -14.20 -7.58
CA PHE A 85 -5.65 -13.80 -8.67
C PHE A 85 -6.07 -15.00 -9.51
N LYS A 86 -5.15 -15.91 -9.86
CA LYS A 86 -5.49 -17.15 -10.58
C LYS A 86 -6.40 -18.07 -9.76
N LEU A 87 -6.11 -18.25 -8.47
CA LEU A 87 -6.85 -19.17 -7.60
C LEU A 87 -8.32 -18.74 -7.44
N TYR A 88 -8.56 -17.43 -7.39
CA TYR A 88 -9.89 -16.86 -7.20
C TYR A 88 -10.54 -16.33 -8.48
N ASP A 89 -9.97 -16.67 -9.65
CA ASP A 89 -10.44 -16.26 -10.98
C ASP A 89 -10.70 -14.74 -11.05
N ILE A 90 -9.74 -13.96 -10.54
CA ILE A 90 -9.75 -12.49 -10.58
C ILE A 90 -9.12 -12.06 -11.90
N GLY A 91 -9.76 -11.13 -12.61
CA GLY A 91 -9.35 -10.66 -13.95
C GLY A 91 -8.05 -9.85 -14.02
N LYS A 92 -7.09 -10.07 -13.10
CA LYS A 92 -5.81 -9.35 -13.00
C LYS A 92 -4.65 -10.30 -13.30
N ASP A 93 -3.67 -9.81 -14.06
CA ASP A 93 -2.41 -10.50 -14.32
C ASP A 93 -1.25 -9.54 -14.16
N VAL A 94 -0.32 -9.85 -13.26
CA VAL A 94 0.86 -9.04 -12.94
C VAL A 94 2.16 -9.70 -13.40
N PHE A 95 2.10 -10.86 -14.06
CA PHE A 95 3.29 -11.65 -14.41
C PHE A 95 4.27 -10.92 -15.34
N GLN A 96 3.77 -10.00 -16.18
CA GLN A 96 4.57 -9.25 -17.15
C GLN A 96 4.88 -7.81 -16.70
N PHE A 97 4.40 -7.39 -15.52
CA PHE A 97 4.63 -6.02 -15.07
C PHE A 97 6.11 -5.85 -14.70
N SER A 98 6.72 -4.74 -15.13
CA SER A 98 8.05 -4.38 -14.63
C SER A 98 7.95 -3.87 -13.19
N ILE A 99 8.99 -4.15 -12.41
CA ILE A 99 9.13 -3.65 -11.03
C ILE A 99 10.27 -2.65 -11.04
N ASP A 100 9.97 -1.40 -10.72
CA ASP A 100 10.94 -0.31 -10.72
C ASP A 100 10.88 0.50 -9.43
N TRP A 101 11.99 1.16 -9.10
CA TRP A 101 12.00 2.16 -8.04
C TRP A 101 11.34 3.44 -8.56
N ALA A 102 10.44 4.03 -7.79
CA ALA A 102 9.77 5.25 -8.19
C ALA A 102 10.78 6.40 -8.40
N PRO A 103 10.67 7.15 -9.52
CA PRO A 103 11.55 8.28 -9.77
C PRO A 103 11.19 9.47 -8.85
N SER A 104 12.20 10.12 -8.29
CA SER A 104 12.07 11.45 -7.66
C SER A 104 10.94 11.57 -6.63
N ILE A 105 11.01 10.75 -5.58
CA ILE A 105 10.10 10.83 -4.41
C ILE A 105 10.73 11.64 -3.27
N PRO A 106 9.92 12.29 -2.40
CA PRO A 106 10.41 12.91 -1.18
C PRO A 106 11.14 11.90 -0.28
N THR A 107 12.41 12.18 -0.03
CA THR A 107 13.24 11.40 0.89
C THR A 107 13.09 11.90 2.31
N GLN A 108 13.31 11.02 3.28
CA GLN A 108 13.43 11.39 4.69
C GLN A 108 14.89 11.38 5.12
N GLU A 109 15.22 12.19 6.13
CA GLU A 109 16.58 12.22 6.71
C GLU A 109 16.69 11.38 7.98
N ASN A 110 15.59 11.14 8.69
CA ASN A 110 15.55 10.41 9.96
C ASN A 110 15.07 8.97 9.81
N GLY A 111 15.17 8.17 10.87
CA GLY A 111 14.79 6.75 10.87
C GLY A 111 13.34 6.44 11.27
N TRP A 112 12.53 7.43 11.65
CA TRP A 112 11.22 7.21 12.30
C TRP A 112 10.02 7.75 11.53
N ASP A 113 10.24 8.47 10.43
CA ASP A 113 9.19 9.03 9.56
C ASP A 113 8.77 8.09 8.42
N CYS A 114 9.38 6.91 8.24
CA CYS A 114 9.09 6.03 7.10
C CYS A 114 7.61 5.65 6.97
N GLY A 115 6.92 5.38 8.07
CA GLY A 115 5.47 5.16 8.05
C GLY A 115 4.65 6.39 7.64
N VAL A 116 5.10 7.60 8.02
CA VAL A 116 4.46 8.87 7.63
C VAL A 116 4.59 9.08 6.13
N HIS A 117 5.78 8.82 5.57
CA HIS A 117 6.02 8.88 4.13
C HIS A 117 5.17 7.85 3.37
N VAL A 118 5.07 6.60 3.86
CA VAL A 118 4.20 5.58 3.25
C VAL A 118 2.74 6.04 3.18
N ILE A 119 2.19 6.59 4.28
CA ILE A 119 0.82 7.15 4.28
C ILE A 119 0.68 8.28 3.27
N ARG A 120 1.63 9.22 3.26
CA ARG A 120 1.60 10.37 2.33
C ARG A 120 1.71 9.95 0.87
N HIS A 121 2.53 8.94 0.57
CA HIS A 121 2.63 8.37 -0.76
C HIS A 121 1.31 7.77 -1.22
N MET A 122 0.60 7.03 -0.36
CA MET A 122 -0.74 6.52 -0.69
C MET A 122 -1.75 7.66 -0.96
N GLN A 123 -1.72 8.74 -0.15
CA GLN A 123 -2.62 9.89 -0.33
C GLN A 123 -2.34 10.70 -1.61
N ARG A 124 -1.09 10.72 -2.09
CA ARG A 124 -0.63 11.61 -3.17
C ARG A 124 -0.13 10.86 -4.41
N PHE A 125 -0.37 9.57 -4.51
CA PHE A 125 0.12 8.77 -5.63
C PHE A 125 -0.49 9.25 -6.96
N LYS A 126 0.36 9.68 -7.90
CA LYS A 126 -0.03 10.17 -9.23
C LYS A 126 0.45 9.23 -10.34
N ASN A 127 0.00 7.97 -10.33
CA ASN A 127 0.35 6.97 -11.36
C ASN A 127 1.87 6.82 -11.59
N GLY A 128 2.68 7.08 -10.57
CA GLY A 128 4.13 7.01 -10.68
C GLY A 128 4.84 8.21 -11.30
N ASP A 129 4.13 9.29 -11.59
CA ASP A 129 4.73 10.56 -11.96
C ASP A 129 5.61 11.11 -10.83
N SER A 130 6.66 11.85 -11.20
CA SER A 130 7.53 12.54 -10.25
C SER A 130 6.70 13.40 -9.31
N MET A 131 6.97 13.31 -8.00
CA MET A 131 6.32 14.19 -7.04
C MET A 131 6.83 15.63 -7.24
N THR A 132 5.94 16.59 -7.04
CA THR A 132 6.23 18.01 -7.26
C THR A 132 6.86 18.64 -6.02
N SER A 133 7.52 19.80 -6.14
CA SER A 133 8.07 20.54 -4.99
C SER A 133 7.06 20.81 -3.88
N PHE A 134 5.77 20.95 -4.22
CA PHE A 134 4.66 21.11 -3.27
C PHE A 134 4.37 19.87 -2.41
N ASP A 135 4.87 18.70 -2.79
CA ASP A 135 4.73 17.47 -2.02
C ASP A 135 5.85 17.31 -0.96
N PHE A 136 6.88 18.16 -1.01
CA PHE A 136 7.95 18.24 -0.01
C PHE A 136 7.48 19.08 1.19
N CYS A 137 6.53 18.53 1.94
CA CYS A 137 6.15 19.06 3.24
C CYS A 137 7.08 18.48 4.32
N ASN A 138 7.49 19.27 5.32
CA ASN A 138 8.26 18.73 6.43
C ASN A 138 7.40 17.71 7.20
N SER A 139 8.00 16.61 7.64
CA SER A 139 7.32 15.49 8.28
C SER A 139 6.51 15.87 9.51
N ILE A 140 6.87 16.94 10.22
CA ILE A 140 6.08 17.48 11.34
C ILE A 140 4.68 17.89 10.89
N GLN A 141 4.58 18.63 9.79
CA GLN A 141 3.28 19.08 9.28
C GLN A 141 2.49 17.90 8.71
N ILE A 142 3.14 16.96 8.03
CA ILE A 142 2.47 15.73 7.55
C ILE A 142 1.92 14.92 8.73
N ARG A 143 2.69 14.77 9.83
CA ARG A 143 2.23 14.11 11.06
C ARG A 143 1.01 14.81 11.65
N GLN A 144 1.01 16.14 11.70
CA GLN A 144 -0.13 16.92 12.18
C GLN A 144 -1.37 16.73 11.30
N GLU A 145 -1.22 16.80 9.97
CA GLU A 145 -2.30 16.54 9.02
C GLU A 145 -2.91 15.14 9.24
N ILE A 146 -2.08 14.09 9.29
CA ILE A 146 -2.53 12.70 9.50
C ILE A 146 -3.23 12.54 10.86
N VAL A 147 -2.68 13.11 11.93
CA VAL A 147 -3.30 13.01 13.26
C VAL A 147 -4.65 13.73 13.29
N CYS A 148 -4.75 14.92 12.68
CA CYS A 148 -6.01 15.63 12.55
C CYS A 148 -7.04 14.80 11.77
N ASP A 149 -6.65 14.23 10.63
CA ASP A 149 -7.52 13.37 9.84
C ASP A 149 -8.03 12.19 10.67
N LEU A 150 -7.15 11.49 11.39
CA LEU A 150 -7.51 10.33 12.22
C LEU A 150 -8.41 10.71 13.40
N VAL A 151 -8.08 11.80 14.10
CA VAL A 151 -8.85 12.26 15.27
C VAL A 151 -10.24 12.72 14.86
N LEU A 152 -10.34 13.47 13.76
CA LEU A 152 -11.58 14.07 13.30
C LEU A 152 -12.42 13.14 12.40
N HIS A 153 -11.87 12.00 11.95
CA HIS A 153 -12.59 11.04 11.11
C HIS A 153 -13.91 10.59 11.76
N GLU A 154 -14.99 10.50 10.99
CA GLU A 154 -16.31 10.13 11.52
C GLU A 154 -16.36 8.69 12.07
N GLY A 155 -15.48 7.82 11.59
CA GLY A 155 -15.31 6.46 12.11
C GLY A 155 -14.52 6.36 13.42
N ASN A 156 -13.92 7.46 13.90
CA ASN A 156 -13.16 7.44 15.14
C ASN A 156 -14.10 7.43 16.35
N ARG A 157 -14.17 6.27 17.04
CA ARG A 157 -15.01 6.07 18.22
C ARG A 157 -14.61 6.96 19.41
N GLU A 158 -13.35 7.40 19.45
CA GLU A 158 -12.81 8.25 20.51
C GLU A 158 -12.85 9.75 20.15
N LYS A 159 -13.40 10.13 18.99
CA LYS A 159 -13.42 11.52 18.49
C LYS A 159 -13.96 12.50 19.54
N GLN A 160 -15.12 12.19 20.12
CA GLN A 160 -15.77 13.07 21.11
C GLN A 160 -14.89 13.27 22.35
N THR A 161 -14.33 12.18 22.89
CA THR A 161 -13.44 12.20 24.06
C THR A 161 -12.18 13.03 23.78
N ILE A 162 -11.52 12.79 22.65
CA ILE A 162 -10.28 13.48 22.29
C ILE A 162 -10.53 14.97 22.07
N VAL A 163 -11.58 15.34 21.32
CA VAL A 163 -11.92 16.75 21.07
C VAL A 163 -12.24 17.49 22.37
N ALA A 164 -12.99 16.87 23.29
CA ALA A 164 -13.28 17.49 24.60
C ALA A 164 -12.02 17.75 25.42
N ILE A 165 -11.06 16.80 25.44
CA ILE A 165 -9.77 16.96 26.12
C ILE A 165 -8.96 18.11 25.50
N VAL A 166 -8.96 18.24 24.18
CA VAL A 166 -8.23 19.32 23.50
C VAL A 166 -8.85 20.68 23.80
N CYS A 167 -10.18 20.83 23.68
CA CYS A 167 -10.88 22.09 23.95
C CYS A 167 -10.72 22.57 25.41
N THR A 168 -10.65 21.65 26.37
CA THR A 168 -10.46 21.99 27.79
C THR A 168 -9.03 22.45 28.08
N LYS A 169 -8.03 21.89 27.40
CA LYS A 169 -6.62 22.27 27.55
C LYS A 169 -6.24 23.56 26.84
N THR A 170 -6.96 23.97 25.81
CA THR A 170 -6.72 25.24 25.11
C THR A 170 -7.42 26.44 25.75
N SER A 171 -8.24 26.20 26.78
CA SER A 171 -8.98 27.24 27.52
C SER A 171 -8.24 27.74 28.78
N THR A 172 -6.99 27.33 28.97
CA THR A 172 -6.07 27.77 30.05
C THR A 172 -4.85 28.44 29.46
#